data_AF-A0A2A2KFY8-F1
#
_entry.id   AF-A0A2A2KFY8-F1
#
_cell.length_a   1.000
_cell.length_b   1.000
_cell.length_c   1.000
_cell.angle_alpha   90.00
_cell.angle_beta   90.00
_cell.angle_gamma   90.00
#
_symmetry.space_group_name_H-M   'P 1'
#
loop_
_entity.id
_entity.type
_entity.pdbx_description
1 polymer ?
#
loop_
_entity_poly.entity_id
_entity_poly.type
_entity_poly.pdbx_seq_one_letter_code
_entity_poly.pdbx_strand_id
1 'polypeptide(L)'
;MTPSTDNIPKKEDEIASIHSRIKIFEHPFATQVINPKADQFCSHCMRAPVQGEKLLKCSGFVQSSCRSLLFLTFRCNFVRYCSKDCQRLGWKIHRPECRRLKASFPNLPLTEVLFLSKIIDRLIFIDLNGDKYNWQSERPWPSLVDHKEDIRYQIISFHFSKAIFRKDENKMEHFEKVYKKMEIFRKEEMIDKEKFFDIFCKTTINSHSIHTNAGTEVGMALDLGISKYNHSCRPTCSMVFDGYRVCLRPLVPGVDASDVTQAFISYIDVGRSKFVRRRDLQIRWYFHCECTRCSDKEDDYLTAIKCSNPACDEPLMTSETEEPCYIQCPKCKTVIEEGKVKEAQELMRSLPAAFDPQCPAEVISDKLRQAEEVLHPTNVYVSRLRTALFHVTGTLTMSNLTSMHKEIYTNYKRCFPRADRHVGYQLLHIIKSLIEKGDREEAISYAFDAMNVFEVCFGLDHPYYLQTLALWTFLDQKTDKTDEELISLTHFGDNRPVDIVSLLKRANMLPEKEMEGVAGNIIKSESEAAENKENQ
;
A
#
# COMPACT_ATOMS: atom_id res chain seq x y z
N MET A 1 -30.05 49.29 26.24
CA MET A 1 -29.59 48.12 27.01
C MET A 1 -29.35 47.00 26.02
N THR A 2 -28.11 46.54 26.01
CA THR A 2 -27.44 45.67 25.04
C THR A 2 -28.11 44.29 24.92
N PRO A 3 -28.27 43.74 23.69
CA PRO A 3 -28.58 42.33 23.50
C PRO A 3 -27.32 41.47 23.69
N SER A 4 -27.55 40.29 24.25
CA SER A 4 -26.58 39.23 24.54
C SER A 4 -25.73 38.84 23.33
N THR A 5 -24.43 39.06 23.46
CA THR A 5 -23.40 38.41 22.63
C THR A 5 -23.00 37.10 23.30
N ASP A 6 -23.52 35.97 22.81
CA ASP A 6 -22.87 34.67 22.96
C ASP A 6 -23.49 33.69 21.95
N ASN A 7 -22.97 33.78 20.73
CA ASN A 7 -22.99 32.69 19.75
C ASN A 7 -21.89 32.99 18.73
N ILE A 8 -20.64 32.80 19.15
CA ILE A 8 -19.50 32.73 18.24
C ILE A 8 -19.37 31.26 17.85
N PRO A 9 -19.51 30.90 16.56
CA PRO A 9 -19.23 29.54 16.11
C PRO A 9 -17.77 29.23 16.43
N LYS A 10 -17.51 28.11 17.11
CA LYS A 10 -16.14 27.59 17.28
C LYS A 10 -15.53 27.44 15.88
N LYS A 11 -14.43 28.15 15.63
CA LYS A 11 -13.60 27.91 14.45
C LYS A 11 -13.11 26.47 14.50
N GLU A 12 -13.51 25.65 13.53
CA GLU A 12 -13.05 24.27 13.33
C GLU A 12 -11.61 24.18 12.76
N ASP A 13 -10.89 25.29 12.67
CA ASP A 13 -9.51 25.35 12.12
C ASP A 13 -8.44 25.58 13.21
N GLU A 14 -8.61 25.03 14.41
CA GLU A 14 -7.42 24.71 15.22
C GLU A 14 -6.78 23.48 14.60
N ILE A 15 -5.85 23.71 13.66
CA ILE A 15 -5.03 22.68 13.04
C ILE A 15 -4.25 21.98 14.16
N ALA A 16 -4.83 20.91 14.69
CA ALA A 16 -4.09 19.92 15.43
C ALA A 16 -2.91 19.51 14.52
N SER A 17 -1.69 19.61 15.05
CA SER A 17 -0.43 19.31 14.37
C SER A 17 -0.59 18.08 13.45
N ILE A 18 0.09 18.03 12.30
CA ILE A 18 0.07 16.83 11.43
C ILE A 18 0.36 15.56 12.26
N HIS A 19 1.20 15.66 13.29
CA HIS A 19 1.49 14.56 14.23
C HIS A 19 0.29 14.10 15.07
N SER A 20 -0.66 14.96 15.40
CA SER A 20 -1.88 14.56 16.14
C SER A 20 -2.96 13.97 15.24
N ARG A 21 -2.77 13.99 13.92
CA ARG A 21 -3.74 13.48 12.93
C ARG A 21 -3.33 12.16 12.28
N ILE A 22 -2.15 11.64 12.59
CA ILE A 22 -1.71 10.31 12.14
C ILE A 22 -2.12 9.23 13.15
N LYS A 23 -2.21 7.98 12.70
CA LYS A 23 -2.39 6.83 13.57
C LYS A 23 -1.38 5.74 13.26
N ILE A 24 -0.73 5.20 14.28
CA ILE A 24 0.31 4.19 14.14
C ILE A 24 -0.21 2.85 14.66
N PHE A 25 -0.03 1.80 13.86
CA PHE A 25 -0.32 0.41 14.22
C PHE A 25 0.99 -0.37 14.30
N GLU A 26 1.29 -0.91 15.48
CA GLU A 26 2.58 -1.56 15.76
C GLU A 26 2.44 -3.05 16.07
N HIS A 27 1.23 -3.57 16.18
CA HIS A 27 0.98 -4.92 16.69
C HIS A 27 0.03 -5.69 15.78
N PRO A 28 0.46 -6.04 14.55
CA PRO A 28 -0.36 -6.87 13.67
C PRO A 28 -0.67 -8.23 14.30
N PHE A 29 -1.88 -8.71 14.04
CA PHE A 29 -2.36 -10.02 14.49
C PHE A 29 -1.62 -11.19 13.81
N ALA A 30 -1.05 -11.01 12.64
CA ALA A 30 -0.09 -11.96 12.09
C ALA A 30 0.74 -11.29 11.01
N THR A 31 1.97 -11.78 10.81
CA THR A 31 2.83 -11.38 9.70
C THR A 31 3.59 -12.57 9.12
N GLN A 32 3.87 -12.52 7.82
CA GLN A 32 4.66 -13.53 7.12
C GLN A 32 5.45 -12.91 5.96
N VAL A 33 6.78 -13.04 5.98
CA VAL A 33 7.65 -12.69 4.84
C VAL A 33 7.37 -13.68 3.70
N ILE A 34 7.33 -13.20 2.46
CA ILE A 34 7.18 -14.08 1.29
C ILE A 34 8.38 -15.04 1.24
N ASN A 35 8.12 -16.34 1.07
CA ASN A 35 9.15 -17.38 1.16
C ASN A 35 10.46 -17.08 0.38
N PRO A 36 10.43 -16.62 -0.89
CA PRO A 36 11.65 -16.32 -1.66
C PRO A 36 12.46 -15.14 -1.10
N LYS A 37 11.86 -14.31 -0.24
CA LYS A 37 12.47 -13.12 0.36
C LYS A 37 12.86 -13.32 1.83
N ALA A 38 12.73 -14.54 2.37
CA ALA A 38 13.03 -14.85 3.77
C ALA A 38 14.51 -14.59 4.14
N ASP A 39 15.43 -14.69 3.18
CA ASP A 39 16.86 -14.36 3.37
C ASP A 39 17.18 -12.86 3.21
N GLN A 40 16.22 -12.05 2.76
CA GLN A 40 16.39 -10.62 2.50
C GLN A 40 15.76 -9.74 3.59
N PHE A 41 14.73 -10.23 4.29
CA PHE A 41 14.00 -9.47 5.30
C PHE A 41 13.94 -10.19 6.65
N CYS A 42 14.02 -9.43 7.73
CA CYS A 42 13.84 -9.94 9.08
C CYS A 42 12.43 -10.50 9.27
N SER A 43 12.31 -11.76 9.71
CA SER A 43 11.03 -12.44 9.93
C SER A 43 10.24 -11.90 11.13
N HIS A 44 10.87 -11.08 11.99
CA HIS A 44 10.16 -10.36 13.05
C HIS A 44 9.73 -8.97 12.59
N CYS A 45 10.67 -8.05 12.34
CA CYS A 45 10.35 -6.66 12.06
C CYS A 45 10.03 -6.36 10.58
N MET A 46 10.20 -7.33 9.67
CA MET A 46 9.96 -7.19 8.23
C MET A 46 10.86 -6.15 7.54
N ARG A 47 11.91 -5.65 8.20
CA ARG A 47 12.90 -4.75 7.60
C ARG A 47 14.04 -5.52 6.94
N ALA A 48 14.60 -4.92 5.89
CA ALA A 48 15.89 -5.34 5.34
C ALA A 48 17.02 -5.10 6.36
N PRO A 49 18.10 -5.90 6.35
CA PRO A 49 19.28 -5.64 7.18
C PRO A 49 19.89 -4.27 6.86
N VAL A 50 20.70 -3.74 7.77
CA VAL A 50 21.54 -2.57 7.44
C VAL A 50 22.41 -2.92 6.23
N GLN A 51 22.70 -1.97 5.36
CA GLN A 51 23.57 -2.19 4.20
C GLN A 51 24.91 -2.80 4.64
N GLY A 52 25.28 -3.92 4.03
CA GLY A 52 26.51 -4.67 4.35
C GLY A 52 26.35 -5.73 5.45
N GLU A 53 25.26 -5.73 6.21
CA GLU A 53 24.99 -6.73 7.24
C GLU A 53 24.22 -7.95 6.70
N LYS A 54 24.45 -9.11 7.33
CA LYS A 54 23.73 -10.37 7.02
C LYS A 54 22.72 -10.68 8.11
N LEU A 55 21.56 -11.22 7.72
CA LEU A 55 20.57 -11.67 8.67
C LEU A 55 21.05 -12.92 9.44
N LEU A 56 20.76 -12.94 10.74
CA LEU A 56 21.02 -14.04 11.65
C LEU A 56 20.01 -15.17 11.42
N LYS A 57 20.50 -16.42 11.42
CA LYS A 57 19.62 -17.60 11.38
C LYS A 57 18.96 -17.83 12.75
N CYS A 58 17.76 -18.40 12.74
CA CYS A 58 17.12 -18.89 13.96
C CYS A 58 18.06 -19.80 14.75
N SER A 59 18.29 -19.45 16.01
CA SER A 59 19.04 -20.22 16.99
C SER A 59 18.11 -20.51 18.16
N GLY A 60 17.39 -21.64 18.14
CA GLY A 60 16.37 -21.95 19.15
C GLY A 60 16.86 -21.66 20.58
N PHE A 61 16.06 -20.91 21.34
CA PHE A 61 16.36 -20.57 22.74
C PHE A 61 15.79 -21.67 23.65
N VAL A 62 16.65 -22.31 24.43
CA VAL A 62 16.24 -23.11 25.60
C VAL A 62 16.80 -22.40 26.82
N GLN A 63 15.92 -21.93 27.70
CA GLN A 63 16.33 -21.38 28.99
C GLN A 63 16.57 -22.58 29.93
N SER A 64 17.83 -23.05 30.04
CA SER A 64 18.20 -24.02 31.07
C SER A 64 18.72 -23.30 32.30
N SER A 65 18.23 -23.69 33.48
CA SER A 65 18.79 -23.29 34.78
C SER A 65 20.13 -23.98 35.09
N CYS A 66 20.54 -24.97 34.28
CA CYS A 66 21.84 -25.64 34.37
C CYS A 66 22.77 -25.16 33.25
N ARG A 67 23.95 -24.65 33.63
CA ARG A 67 25.05 -24.20 32.74
C ARG A 67 25.72 -25.32 31.91
N SER A 68 25.27 -26.56 32.03
CA SER A 68 26.01 -27.75 31.56
C SER A 68 25.22 -28.72 30.68
N LEU A 69 24.00 -28.38 30.20
CA LEU A 69 23.32 -29.17 29.17
C LEU A 69 23.37 -28.48 27.81
N LEU A 70 24.18 -29.10 26.95
CA LEU A 70 24.49 -28.83 25.56
C LEU A 70 23.26 -28.40 24.72
N PHE A 71 23.43 -27.32 23.96
CA PHE A 71 22.51 -26.73 22.99
C PHE A 71 21.80 -27.76 22.09
N LEU A 72 20.57 -28.19 22.44
CA LEU A 72 19.75 -28.96 21.50
C LEU A 72 19.12 -28.02 20.46
N THR A 73 19.57 -28.19 19.23
CA THR A 73 19.40 -27.33 18.05
C THR A 73 17.98 -27.37 17.46
N PHE A 74 17.06 -26.56 18.00
CA PHE A 74 15.82 -26.18 17.30
C PHE A 74 16.11 -25.03 16.33
N ARG A 75 16.68 -25.37 15.16
CA ARG A 75 16.84 -24.42 14.05
C ARG A 75 15.98 -24.87 12.89
N CYS A 76 14.98 -24.08 12.53
CA CYS A 76 14.13 -24.34 11.37
C CYS A 76 14.82 -24.05 10.03
N ASN A 77 15.98 -23.39 10.05
CA ASN A 77 16.76 -22.93 8.88
C ASN A 77 16.05 -21.99 7.91
N PHE A 78 14.76 -21.69 8.12
CA PHE A 78 13.97 -20.79 7.29
C PHE A 78 14.02 -19.34 7.79
N VAL A 79 13.52 -19.07 9.00
CA VAL A 79 13.38 -17.68 9.47
C VAL A 79 14.73 -17.02 9.77
N ARG A 80 14.76 -15.70 9.58
CA ARG A 80 15.94 -14.84 9.66
C ARG A 80 15.66 -13.61 10.51
N TYR A 81 16.67 -13.07 11.19
CA TYR A 81 16.53 -11.91 12.07
C TYR A 81 17.65 -10.90 11.84
N CYS A 82 17.35 -9.60 11.86
CA CYS A 82 18.40 -8.58 11.75
C CYS A 82 19.23 -8.45 13.02
N SER A 83 18.70 -8.85 14.18
CA SER A 83 19.40 -8.78 15.46
C SER A 83 18.94 -9.86 16.44
N LYS A 84 19.74 -10.09 17.49
CA LYS A 84 19.35 -10.96 18.61
C LYS A 84 18.09 -10.46 19.31
N ASP A 85 17.87 -9.15 19.36
CA ASP A 85 16.65 -8.56 19.90
C ASP A 85 15.42 -8.90 19.07
N CYS A 86 15.50 -8.77 17.74
CA CYS A 86 14.42 -9.21 16.86
C CYS A 86 14.12 -10.70 17.00
N GLN A 87 15.14 -11.54 17.19
CA GLN A 87 14.94 -12.96 17.47
C GLN A 87 14.23 -13.19 18.80
N ARG A 88 14.65 -12.50 19.88
CA ARG A 88 14.04 -12.60 21.21
C ARG A 88 12.57 -12.15 21.20
N LEU A 89 12.27 -11.02 20.56
CA LEU A 89 10.91 -10.49 20.43
C LEU A 89 10.02 -11.39 19.55
N GLY A 90 10.57 -11.88 18.43
CA GLY A 90 9.86 -12.78 17.51
C GLY A 90 9.64 -14.20 18.04
N TRP A 91 10.43 -14.64 19.03
CA TRP A 91 10.39 -16.02 19.53
C TRP A 91 9.02 -16.44 20.04
N LYS A 92 8.27 -15.54 20.68
CA LYS A 92 6.92 -15.83 21.19
C LYS A 92 5.99 -16.33 20.07
N ILE A 93 6.10 -15.72 18.89
CA ILE A 93 5.29 -16.05 17.70
C ILE A 93 5.90 -17.22 16.94
N HIS A 94 7.23 -17.29 16.84
CA HIS A 94 7.93 -18.30 16.05
C HIS A 94 8.03 -19.67 16.74
N ARG A 95 8.03 -19.72 18.08
CA ARG A 95 8.25 -20.95 18.85
C ARG A 95 7.30 -22.10 18.46
N PRO A 96 5.98 -21.89 18.33
CA PRO A 96 5.05 -22.97 17.95
C PRO A 96 5.32 -23.52 16.55
N GLU A 97 5.68 -22.67 15.59
CA GLU A 97 5.91 -23.08 14.20
C GLU A 97 7.32 -23.62 13.91
N CYS A 98 8.32 -23.31 14.75
CA CYS A 98 9.71 -23.65 14.50
C CYS A 98 9.93 -25.16 14.25
N ARG A 99 9.19 -26.02 14.97
CA ARG A 99 9.24 -27.48 14.80
C ARG A 99 8.70 -27.91 13.44
N ARG A 100 7.54 -27.38 13.04
CA ARG A 100 6.88 -27.69 11.76
C ARG A 100 7.74 -27.21 10.58
N LEU A 101 8.26 -25.98 10.67
CA LEU A 101 9.17 -25.42 9.67
C LEU A 101 10.45 -26.26 9.53
N LYS A 102 11.05 -26.73 10.64
CA LYS A 102 12.21 -27.62 10.60
C LYS A 102 11.92 -28.93 9.87
N ALA A 103 10.76 -29.52 10.11
CA ALA A 103 10.37 -30.80 9.50
C ALA A 103 10.09 -30.67 7.99
N SER A 104 9.67 -29.49 7.53
CA SER A 104 9.34 -29.25 6.12
C SER A 104 10.46 -28.62 5.31
N PHE A 105 11.45 -27.96 5.93
CA PHE A 105 12.54 -27.29 5.20
C PHE A 105 13.45 -28.31 4.46
N PRO A 106 13.83 -28.07 3.19
CA PRO A 106 13.61 -26.85 2.38
C PRO A 106 12.27 -26.82 1.62
N ASN A 107 11.51 -27.91 1.61
CA ASN A 107 10.25 -28.08 0.87
C ASN A 107 9.05 -27.46 1.61
N LEU A 108 9.13 -26.16 1.91
CA LEU A 108 8.09 -25.43 2.63
C LEU A 108 6.79 -25.30 1.80
N PRO A 109 5.61 -25.28 2.44
CA PRO A 109 4.37 -24.95 1.75
C PRO A 109 4.36 -23.46 1.34
N LEU A 110 3.33 -23.05 0.61
CA LEU A 110 3.16 -21.66 0.16
C LEU A 110 3.17 -20.69 1.34
N THR A 111 3.63 -19.44 1.10
CA THR A 111 3.63 -18.33 2.06
C THR A 111 2.29 -18.21 2.81
N GLU A 112 1.18 -18.30 2.08
CA GLU A 112 -0.18 -18.22 2.63
C GLU A 112 -0.49 -19.33 3.65
N VAL A 113 0.00 -20.55 3.43
CA VAL A 113 -0.17 -21.65 4.39
C VAL A 113 0.60 -21.36 5.68
N LEU A 114 1.83 -20.84 5.58
CA LEU A 114 2.60 -20.46 6.76
C LEU A 114 1.90 -19.34 7.55
N PHE A 115 1.36 -18.35 6.82
CA PHE A 115 0.62 -17.24 7.39
C PHE A 115 -0.66 -17.69 8.13
N LEU A 116 -1.50 -18.49 7.48
CA LEU A 116 -2.71 -19.06 8.09
C LEU A 116 -2.37 -19.96 9.29
N SER A 117 -1.27 -20.71 9.22
CA SER A 117 -0.81 -21.56 10.33
C SER A 117 -0.45 -20.74 11.58
N LYS A 118 0.17 -19.56 11.42
CA LYS A 118 0.43 -18.62 12.52
C LYS A 118 -0.86 -18.04 13.12
N ILE A 119 -1.86 -17.76 12.29
CA ILE A 119 -3.18 -17.28 12.74
C ILE A 119 -3.87 -18.37 13.57
N ILE A 120 -3.83 -19.64 13.13
CA ILE A 120 -4.35 -20.78 13.88
C ILE A 120 -3.66 -20.90 15.24
N ASP A 121 -2.32 -20.88 15.28
CA ASP A 121 -1.59 -20.97 16.56
C ASP A 121 -2.00 -19.86 17.52
N ARG A 122 -2.20 -18.66 16.99
CA ARG A 122 -2.60 -17.48 17.76
C ARG A 122 -3.99 -17.64 18.34
N LEU A 123 -4.96 -18.08 17.54
CA LEU A 123 -6.33 -18.31 17.99
C LEU A 123 -6.41 -19.44 19.02
N ILE A 124 -5.70 -20.56 18.79
CA ILE A 124 -5.60 -21.64 19.78
C ILE A 124 -5.01 -21.12 21.10
N PHE A 125 -3.97 -20.27 21.04
CA PHE A 125 -3.40 -19.69 22.26
C PHE A 125 -4.42 -18.83 23.01
N ILE A 126 -5.16 -17.98 22.29
CA ILE A 126 -6.21 -17.11 22.86
C ILE A 126 -7.33 -17.97 23.48
N ASP A 127 -7.81 -19.00 22.79
CA ASP A 127 -8.87 -19.88 23.29
C ASP A 127 -8.47 -20.58 24.60
N LEU A 128 -7.19 -20.96 24.73
CA LEU A 128 -6.68 -21.68 25.89
C LEU A 128 -6.24 -20.78 27.05
N ASN A 129 -5.78 -19.56 26.78
CA ASN A 129 -5.11 -18.69 27.77
C ASN A 129 -5.73 -17.30 27.91
N GLY A 130 -6.76 -16.99 27.13
CA GLY A 130 -7.24 -15.62 26.91
C GLY A 130 -6.28 -14.78 26.07
N ASP A 131 -6.68 -13.54 25.75
CA ASP A 131 -5.85 -12.59 24.99
C ASP A 131 -4.77 -11.91 25.85
N LYS A 132 -3.92 -12.71 26.49
CA LYS A 132 -2.87 -12.26 27.42
C LYS A 132 -1.89 -11.25 26.80
N TYR A 133 -1.76 -11.25 25.48
CA TYR A 133 -0.84 -10.38 24.74
C TYR A 133 -1.55 -9.21 24.06
N ASN A 134 -2.86 -9.00 24.31
CA ASN A 134 -3.66 -7.94 23.72
C ASN A 134 -3.57 -7.91 22.18
N TRP A 135 -3.54 -9.09 21.54
CA TRP A 135 -3.50 -9.18 20.08
C TRP A 135 -4.79 -8.68 19.43
N GLN A 136 -5.88 -8.60 20.19
CA GLN A 136 -7.20 -8.12 19.76
C GLN A 136 -7.55 -6.75 20.34
N SER A 137 -6.56 -5.95 20.77
CA SER A 137 -6.76 -4.63 21.37
C SER A 137 -7.55 -3.67 20.47
N GLU A 138 -7.34 -3.74 19.16
CA GLU A 138 -7.97 -2.84 18.19
C GLU A 138 -9.42 -3.20 17.84
N ARG A 139 -9.73 -4.50 17.82
CA ARG A 139 -11.07 -5.10 17.66
C ARG A 139 -10.96 -6.61 17.90
N PRO A 140 -12.04 -7.28 18.35
CA PRO A 140 -12.06 -8.73 18.52
C PRO A 140 -12.10 -9.47 17.17
N TRP A 141 -11.44 -10.63 17.08
CA TRP A 141 -11.38 -11.49 15.90
C TRP A 141 -12.76 -11.83 15.31
N PRO A 142 -13.79 -12.21 16.11
CA PRO A 142 -15.12 -12.50 15.57
C PRO A 142 -15.76 -11.34 14.80
N SER A 143 -15.34 -10.09 15.05
CA SER A 143 -15.89 -8.92 14.35
C SER A 143 -15.41 -8.80 12.90
N LEU A 144 -14.38 -9.54 12.47
CA LEU A 144 -13.87 -9.52 11.10
C LEU A 144 -14.95 -9.95 10.11
N VAL A 145 -15.08 -9.20 9.01
CA VAL A 145 -15.96 -9.56 7.89
C VAL A 145 -15.37 -10.79 7.19
N ASP A 146 -16.15 -11.84 6.97
CA ASP A 146 -15.68 -13.08 6.33
C ASP A 146 -16.13 -13.23 4.88
N HIS A 147 -17.29 -12.70 4.49
CA HIS A 147 -17.92 -13.03 3.21
C HIS A 147 -18.02 -14.56 3.00
N LYS A 148 -18.23 -15.32 4.08
CA LYS A 148 -18.24 -16.79 4.05
C LYS A 148 -19.31 -17.31 3.08
N GLU A 149 -20.49 -16.72 3.12
CA GLU A 149 -21.59 -17.08 2.23
C GLU A 149 -21.32 -16.66 0.79
N ASP A 150 -20.71 -15.50 0.52
CA ASP A 150 -20.37 -15.12 -0.87
C ASP A 150 -19.31 -16.05 -1.49
N ILE A 151 -18.31 -16.45 -0.69
CA ILE A 151 -17.28 -17.41 -1.11
C ILE A 151 -17.91 -18.79 -1.38
N ARG A 152 -18.85 -19.21 -0.53
CA ARG A 152 -19.48 -20.53 -0.61
C ARG A 152 -20.59 -20.59 -1.67
N TYR A 153 -21.39 -19.53 -1.78
CA TYR A 153 -22.65 -19.41 -2.52
C TYR A 153 -22.93 -17.93 -2.94
N GLN A 154 -22.33 -17.42 -4.02
CA GLN A 154 -22.60 -16.06 -4.52
C GLN A 154 -24.05 -15.95 -5.06
N ILE A 155 -24.83 -14.95 -4.63
CA ILE A 155 -26.16 -14.68 -5.22
C ILE A 155 -25.97 -14.01 -6.58
N ILE A 156 -26.36 -14.67 -7.66
CA ILE A 156 -26.19 -14.14 -9.03
C ILE A 156 -27.46 -13.51 -9.62
N SER A 157 -28.64 -13.87 -9.12
CA SER A 157 -29.89 -13.21 -9.49
C SER A 157 -31.02 -13.59 -8.53
N PHE A 158 -32.07 -12.76 -8.50
CA PHE A 158 -33.36 -13.12 -7.93
C PHE A 158 -34.32 -13.46 -9.06
N HIS A 159 -34.86 -14.68 -9.06
CA HIS A 159 -35.91 -15.10 -9.99
C HIS A 159 -37.13 -15.52 -9.17
N PHE A 160 -38.26 -14.81 -9.33
CA PHE A 160 -39.48 -14.99 -8.52
C PHE A 160 -39.20 -15.10 -7.01
N SER A 161 -38.40 -14.17 -6.46
CA SER A 161 -38.05 -14.12 -5.03
C SER A 161 -37.25 -15.32 -4.50
N LYS A 162 -36.70 -16.18 -5.37
CA LYS A 162 -35.67 -17.17 -5.03
C LYS A 162 -34.29 -16.67 -5.46
N ALA A 163 -33.33 -16.70 -4.54
CA ALA A 163 -31.93 -16.45 -4.83
C ALA A 163 -31.36 -17.59 -5.68
N ILE A 164 -30.74 -17.26 -6.81
CA ILE A 164 -29.94 -18.18 -7.62
C ILE A 164 -28.50 -18.05 -7.15
N PHE A 165 -27.90 -19.15 -6.70
CA PHE A 165 -26.55 -19.20 -6.19
C PHE A 165 -25.58 -19.72 -7.26
N ARG A 166 -24.47 -19.02 -7.48
CA ARG A 166 -23.28 -19.54 -8.17
C ARG A 166 -22.14 -19.55 -7.18
N LYS A 167 -21.44 -20.66 -7.03
CA LYS A 167 -20.26 -20.73 -6.16
C LYS A 167 -19.16 -19.81 -6.69
N ASP A 168 -18.39 -19.13 -5.83
CA ASP A 168 -17.07 -18.63 -6.24
C ASP A 168 -16.15 -19.84 -6.39
N GLU A 169 -16.26 -20.50 -7.54
CA GLU A 169 -15.57 -21.76 -7.84
C GLU A 169 -14.06 -21.58 -7.69
N ASN A 170 -13.53 -20.44 -8.11
CA ASN A 170 -12.10 -20.13 -8.03
C ASN A 170 -11.61 -20.05 -6.58
N LYS A 171 -12.29 -19.28 -5.70
CA LYS A 171 -11.86 -19.18 -4.29
C LYS A 171 -12.08 -20.47 -3.52
N MET A 172 -13.14 -21.21 -3.81
CA MET A 172 -13.37 -22.51 -3.18
C MET A 172 -12.38 -23.58 -3.66
N GLU A 173 -12.00 -23.59 -4.93
CA GLU A 173 -10.92 -24.45 -5.42
C GLU A 173 -9.59 -24.09 -4.75
N HIS A 174 -9.30 -22.80 -4.61
CA HIS A 174 -8.12 -22.31 -3.87
C HIS A 174 -8.14 -22.75 -2.41
N PHE A 175 -9.28 -22.60 -1.73
CA PHE A 175 -9.48 -23.07 -0.36
C PHE A 175 -9.15 -24.56 -0.20
N GLU A 176 -9.69 -25.43 -1.05
CA GLU A 176 -9.44 -26.87 -0.98
C GLU A 176 -7.95 -27.20 -1.18
N LYS A 177 -7.27 -26.50 -2.11
CA LYS A 177 -5.82 -26.64 -2.32
C LYS A 177 -5.02 -26.21 -1.09
N VAL A 178 -5.39 -25.09 -0.47
CA VAL A 178 -4.75 -24.56 0.74
C VAL A 178 -5.01 -25.47 1.94
N TYR A 179 -6.24 -25.96 2.12
CA TYR A 179 -6.63 -26.89 3.18
C TYR A 179 -5.81 -28.18 3.13
N LYS A 180 -5.71 -28.82 1.96
CA LYS A 180 -4.90 -30.04 1.78
C LYS A 180 -3.42 -29.82 2.13
N LYS A 181 -2.85 -28.67 1.75
CA LYS A 181 -1.48 -28.30 2.12
C LYS A 181 -1.34 -28.04 3.63
N MET A 182 -2.37 -27.45 4.25
CA MET A 182 -2.40 -27.21 5.68
C MET A 182 -2.47 -28.51 6.49
N GLU A 183 -3.29 -29.48 6.07
CA GLU A 183 -3.37 -30.81 6.69
C GLU A 183 -2.01 -31.51 6.70
N ILE A 184 -1.29 -31.48 5.57
CA ILE A 184 0.07 -32.06 5.47
C ILE A 184 1.06 -31.33 6.39
N PHE A 185 0.95 -30.00 6.50
CA PHE A 185 1.88 -29.18 7.27
C PHE A 185 1.66 -29.27 8.78
N ARG A 186 0.40 -29.26 9.24
CA ARG A 186 0.04 -29.31 10.67
C ARG A 186 -0.17 -30.71 11.22
N LYS A 187 -0.48 -31.69 10.36
CA LYS A 187 -0.71 -33.09 10.73
C LYS A 187 -1.73 -33.21 11.87
N GLU A 188 -1.34 -33.82 13.00
CA GLU A 188 -2.21 -34.05 14.15
C GLU A 188 -2.64 -32.74 14.85
N GLU A 189 -1.96 -31.62 14.58
CA GLU A 189 -2.28 -30.29 15.12
C GLU A 189 -3.23 -29.49 14.21
N MET A 190 -3.84 -30.15 13.21
CA MET A 190 -4.81 -29.53 12.33
C MET A 190 -6.16 -29.33 13.06
N ILE A 191 -6.80 -28.20 12.78
CA ILE A 191 -8.13 -27.87 13.32
C ILE A 191 -9.24 -28.41 12.41
N ASP A 192 -10.47 -28.38 12.91
CA ASP A 192 -11.67 -28.71 12.11
C ASP A 192 -11.75 -27.89 10.81
N LYS A 193 -12.21 -28.53 9.73
CA LYS A 193 -12.26 -27.94 8.39
C LYS A 193 -13.17 -26.71 8.30
N GLU A 194 -14.30 -26.70 8.99
CA GLU A 194 -15.21 -25.54 8.98
C GLU A 194 -14.64 -24.38 9.79
N LYS A 195 -13.96 -24.65 10.91
CA LYS A 195 -13.18 -23.62 11.62
C LYS A 195 -12.04 -23.07 10.75
N PHE A 196 -11.35 -23.93 10.02
CA PHE A 196 -10.31 -23.48 9.08
C PHE A 196 -10.90 -22.64 7.94
N PHE A 197 -12.07 -23.00 7.43
CA PHE A 197 -12.77 -22.23 6.40
C PHE A 197 -13.16 -20.83 6.89
N ASP A 198 -13.63 -20.69 8.13
CA ASP A 198 -13.87 -19.37 8.75
C ASP A 198 -12.60 -18.52 8.81
N ILE A 199 -11.49 -19.11 9.29
CA ILE A 199 -10.19 -18.44 9.35
C ILE A 199 -9.71 -18.01 7.96
N PHE A 200 -9.84 -18.90 6.97
CA PHE A 200 -9.50 -18.61 5.60
C PHE A 200 -10.29 -17.41 5.08
N CYS A 201 -11.62 -17.42 5.21
CA CYS A 201 -12.50 -16.35 4.75
C CYS A 201 -12.14 -14.99 5.39
N LYS A 202 -12.07 -14.93 6.73
CA LYS A 202 -11.69 -13.69 7.46
C LYS A 202 -10.30 -13.21 7.06
N THR A 203 -9.34 -14.11 6.89
CA THR A 203 -7.98 -13.74 6.51
C THR A 203 -7.92 -13.22 5.07
N THR A 204 -8.63 -13.85 4.13
CA THR A 204 -8.67 -13.44 2.71
C THR A 204 -9.24 -12.04 2.53
N ILE A 205 -10.27 -11.68 3.31
CA ILE A 205 -10.91 -10.36 3.22
C ILE A 205 -10.10 -9.26 3.92
N ASN A 206 -9.48 -9.56 5.07
CA ASN A 206 -8.95 -8.52 5.98
C ASN A 206 -7.41 -8.41 5.99
N SER A 207 -6.69 -9.26 5.26
CA SER A 207 -5.23 -9.17 5.17
C SER A 207 -4.77 -8.18 4.10
N HIS A 208 -3.59 -7.61 4.30
CA HIS A 208 -2.94 -6.71 3.34
C HIS A 208 -1.48 -7.12 3.09
N SER A 209 -0.96 -6.75 1.93
CA SER A 209 0.45 -6.92 1.61
C SER A 209 1.27 -5.77 2.22
N ILE A 210 2.40 -6.12 2.83
CA ILE A 210 3.42 -5.18 3.31
C ILE A 210 4.40 -4.92 2.18
N HIS A 211 4.70 -3.65 1.94
CA HIS A 211 5.65 -3.22 0.92
C HIS A 211 6.73 -2.33 1.52
N THR A 212 7.90 -2.28 0.89
CA THR A 212 8.83 -1.16 1.10
C THR A 212 8.23 0.12 0.51
N ASN A 213 8.72 1.31 0.88
CA ASN A 213 8.21 2.55 0.28
C ASN A 213 8.57 2.68 -1.21
N ALA A 214 9.56 1.91 -1.68
CA ALA A 214 9.89 1.71 -3.09
C ALA A 214 8.93 0.73 -3.82
N GLY A 215 7.89 0.22 -3.16
CA GLY A 215 6.87 -0.65 -3.76
C GLY A 215 7.25 -2.13 -3.84
N THR A 216 8.38 -2.55 -3.27
CA THR A 216 8.76 -3.96 -3.24
C THR A 216 7.93 -4.71 -2.21
N GLU A 217 7.12 -5.68 -2.64
CA GLU A 217 6.34 -6.53 -1.73
C GLU A 217 7.25 -7.37 -0.83
N VAL A 218 7.10 -7.26 0.48
CA VAL A 218 7.92 -7.94 1.49
C VAL A 218 7.21 -9.18 2.03
N GLY A 219 5.91 -9.08 2.27
CA GLY A 219 5.16 -10.03 3.07
C GLY A 219 3.68 -9.69 3.13
N MET A 220 2.97 -10.42 3.98
CA MET A 220 1.55 -10.21 4.26
C MET A 220 1.34 -10.01 5.75
N ALA A 221 0.30 -9.25 6.09
CA ALA A 221 -0.13 -9.01 7.45
C ALA A 221 -1.65 -9.08 7.59
N LEU A 222 -2.09 -9.52 8.76
CA LEU A 222 -3.44 -9.33 9.25
C LEU A 222 -3.33 -8.36 10.41
N ASP A 223 -3.84 -7.16 10.25
CA ASP A 223 -3.82 -6.12 11.27
C ASP A 223 -5.27 -5.75 11.59
N LEU A 224 -5.68 -6.02 12.84
CA LEU A 224 -7.05 -5.82 13.30
C LEU A 224 -7.38 -4.32 13.43
N GLY A 225 -6.37 -3.46 13.57
CA GLY A 225 -6.52 -2.01 13.51
C GLY A 225 -6.84 -1.52 12.11
N ILE A 226 -5.99 -1.89 11.16
CA ILE A 226 -6.12 -1.49 9.74
C ILE A 226 -7.39 -2.07 9.09
N SER A 227 -7.82 -3.27 9.46
CA SER A 227 -9.01 -3.87 8.87
C SER A 227 -10.33 -3.14 9.21
N LYS A 228 -10.30 -2.11 10.05
CA LYS A 228 -11.44 -1.23 10.34
C LYS A 228 -11.69 -0.17 9.26
N TYR A 229 -10.67 0.19 8.49
CA TYR A 229 -10.76 1.31 7.55
C TYR A 229 -11.39 0.88 6.25
N ASN A 230 -12.49 1.53 5.88
CA ASN A 230 -13.19 1.26 4.64
C ASN A 230 -12.43 1.79 3.42
N HIS A 231 -12.79 1.20 2.28
CA HIS A 231 -12.29 1.65 1.00
C HIS A 231 -12.92 2.98 0.58
N SER A 232 -12.10 3.88 0.03
CA SER A 232 -12.57 4.87 -0.93
C SER A 232 -11.64 4.90 -2.13
N CYS A 233 -12.25 5.06 -3.29
CA CYS A 233 -11.58 5.27 -4.56
C CYS A 233 -11.05 6.72 -4.68
N ARG A 234 -11.43 7.59 -3.73
CA ARG A 234 -10.84 8.89 -3.39
C ARG A 234 -10.35 8.83 -1.93
N PRO A 235 -9.25 8.13 -1.65
CA PRO A 235 -8.83 7.89 -0.27
C PRO A 235 -8.45 9.21 0.41
N THR A 236 -8.73 9.30 1.71
CA THR A 236 -8.33 10.45 2.54
C THR A 236 -7.06 10.17 3.33
N CYS A 237 -6.65 8.91 3.44
CA CYS A 237 -5.45 8.48 4.13
C CYS A 237 -4.61 7.51 3.28
N SER A 238 -3.30 7.51 3.51
CA SER A 238 -2.35 6.53 2.96
C SER A 238 -1.74 5.68 4.08
N MET A 239 -1.43 4.43 3.74
CA MET A 239 -0.61 3.56 4.58
C MET A 239 0.86 3.71 4.20
N VAL A 240 1.68 4.07 5.19
CA VAL A 240 3.15 4.09 5.10
C VAL A 240 3.70 2.98 5.97
N PHE A 241 4.55 2.12 5.40
CA PHE A 241 5.10 0.97 6.10
C PHE A 241 6.52 1.26 6.61
N ASP A 242 6.77 0.88 7.85
CA ASP A 242 8.10 0.78 8.44
C ASP A 242 8.29 -0.63 9.01
N GLY A 243 8.74 -1.54 8.15
CA GLY A 243 8.67 -2.96 8.44
C GLY A 243 7.21 -3.42 8.49
N TYR A 244 6.78 -4.05 9.59
CA TYR A 244 5.36 -4.35 9.81
C TYR A 244 4.55 -3.18 10.37
N ARG A 245 5.19 -2.12 10.88
CA ARG A 245 4.49 -0.99 11.47
C ARG A 245 3.81 -0.21 10.36
N VAL A 246 2.57 0.19 10.58
CA VAL A 246 1.81 1.00 9.63
C VAL A 246 1.52 2.35 10.24
N CYS A 247 1.98 3.41 9.59
CA CYS A 247 1.55 4.77 9.86
C CYS A 247 0.45 5.14 8.86
N LEU A 248 -0.78 5.30 9.35
CA LEU A 248 -1.89 5.83 8.59
C LEU A 248 -1.81 7.37 8.61
N ARG A 249 -1.61 7.98 7.44
CA ARG A 249 -1.39 9.42 7.29
C ARG A 249 -2.50 10.06 6.48
N PRO A 250 -3.15 11.12 6.99
CA PRO A 250 -4.08 11.92 6.19
C PRO A 250 -3.39 12.58 5.00
N LEU A 251 -4.00 12.46 3.83
CA LEU A 251 -3.56 13.07 2.57
C LEU A 251 -4.31 14.37 2.26
N VAL A 252 -5.33 14.69 3.04
CA VAL A 252 -6.18 15.87 2.87
C VAL A 252 -6.30 16.65 4.20
N PRO A 253 -6.50 17.98 4.15
CA PRO A 253 -6.76 18.77 5.35
C PRO A 253 -8.02 18.31 6.10
N GLY A 254 -8.06 18.56 7.42
CA GLY A 254 -9.25 18.32 8.24
C GLY A 254 -9.55 16.86 8.59
N VAL A 255 -8.77 15.89 8.10
CA VAL A 255 -8.97 14.46 8.42
C VAL A 255 -8.09 14.02 9.59
N ASP A 256 -8.72 13.36 10.57
CA ASP A 256 -8.06 12.60 11.64
C ASP A 256 -8.03 11.10 11.28
N ALA A 257 -6.84 10.51 11.17
CA ALA A 257 -6.67 9.09 10.87
C ALA A 257 -7.24 8.17 11.95
N SER A 258 -7.54 8.66 13.15
CA SER A 258 -8.17 7.87 14.22
C SER A 258 -9.67 7.69 14.03
N ASP A 259 -10.33 8.58 13.29
CA ASP A 259 -11.76 8.52 13.02
C ASP A 259 -12.03 7.75 11.73
N VAL A 260 -12.46 6.51 11.90
CA VAL A 260 -12.76 5.56 10.82
C VAL A 260 -13.93 5.99 9.91
N THR A 261 -14.70 7.01 10.28
CA THR A 261 -15.82 7.51 9.46
C THR A 261 -15.37 8.51 8.38
N GLN A 262 -14.22 9.14 8.58
CA GLN A 262 -13.60 10.13 7.69
C GLN A 262 -12.28 9.63 7.08
N ALA A 263 -11.60 8.70 7.75
CA ALA A 263 -10.38 8.06 7.26
C ALA A 263 -10.71 6.88 6.32
N PHE A 264 -10.47 7.06 5.04
CA PHE A 264 -10.64 6.03 4.01
C PHE A 264 -9.29 5.72 3.36
N ILE A 265 -9.02 4.44 3.16
CA ILE A 265 -7.83 3.95 2.44
C ILE A 265 -8.23 3.39 1.08
N SER A 266 -7.25 3.20 0.18
CA SER A 266 -7.51 2.44 -1.04
C SER A 266 -7.08 0.98 -0.88
N TYR A 267 -7.95 0.06 -1.26
CA TYR A 267 -7.65 -1.38 -1.30
C TYR A 267 -7.01 -1.80 -2.63
N ILE A 268 -7.13 -0.94 -3.64
CA ILE A 268 -6.76 -1.19 -5.03
C ILE A 268 -5.90 -0.05 -5.58
N ASP A 269 -5.33 -0.26 -6.76
CA ASP A 269 -4.74 0.80 -7.56
C ASP A 269 -5.83 1.74 -8.09
N VAL A 270 -5.87 2.98 -7.58
CA VAL A 270 -6.85 4.00 -8.01
C VAL A 270 -6.47 4.65 -9.33
N GLY A 271 -5.28 4.41 -9.88
CA GLY A 271 -4.81 4.85 -11.21
C GLY A 271 -5.41 4.06 -12.36
N ARG A 272 -6.72 3.76 -12.29
CA ARG A 272 -7.48 2.88 -13.19
C ARG A 272 -8.89 3.43 -13.42
N SER A 273 -9.57 2.99 -14.48
CA SER A 273 -10.95 3.38 -14.79
C SER A 273 -11.95 2.91 -13.74
N LYS A 274 -13.10 3.56 -13.67
CA LYS A 274 -14.23 3.18 -12.81
C LYS A 274 -14.62 1.70 -12.97
N PHE A 275 -14.68 1.21 -14.21
CA PHE A 275 -15.00 -0.18 -14.52
C PHE A 275 -14.00 -1.15 -13.87
N VAL A 276 -12.70 -0.96 -14.10
CA VAL A 276 -11.66 -1.84 -13.56
C VAL A 276 -11.63 -1.79 -12.03
N ARG A 277 -11.75 -0.58 -11.44
CA ARG A 277 -11.77 -0.42 -9.98
C ARG A 277 -12.93 -1.18 -9.33
N ARG A 278 -14.16 -1.03 -9.84
CA ARG A 278 -15.34 -1.73 -9.33
C ARG A 278 -15.24 -3.25 -9.53
N ARG A 279 -14.71 -3.69 -10.66
CA ARG A 279 -14.45 -5.12 -10.92
C ARG A 279 -13.46 -5.70 -9.91
N ASP A 280 -12.32 -5.05 -9.70
CA ASP A 280 -11.27 -5.52 -8.81
C ASP A 280 -11.78 -5.57 -7.34
N LEU A 281 -12.61 -4.60 -6.93
CA LEU A 281 -13.28 -4.59 -5.62
C LEU A 281 -14.29 -5.73 -5.47
N GLN A 282 -15.14 -5.95 -6.48
CA GLN A 282 -16.16 -7.00 -6.47
C GLN A 282 -15.54 -8.40 -6.38
N ILE A 283 -14.47 -8.66 -7.14
CA ILE A 283 -13.82 -9.98 -7.18
C ILE A 283 -13.19 -10.32 -5.82
N ARG A 284 -12.52 -9.35 -5.18
CA ARG A 284 -11.73 -9.63 -3.98
C ARG A 284 -12.51 -9.40 -2.67
N TRP A 285 -13.36 -8.37 -2.62
CA TRP A 285 -14.10 -7.93 -1.42
C TRP A 285 -15.63 -7.94 -1.56
N TYR A 286 -16.18 -8.41 -2.68
CA TYR A 286 -17.63 -8.64 -2.85
C TYR A 286 -18.54 -7.41 -2.68
N PHE A 287 -18.04 -6.19 -2.87
CA PHE A 287 -18.86 -4.98 -2.78
C PHE A 287 -18.73 -4.07 -4.00
N HIS A 288 -19.78 -3.29 -4.21
CA HIS A 288 -19.85 -2.24 -5.23
C HIS A 288 -19.49 -0.88 -4.62
N CYS A 289 -18.50 -0.19 -5.17
CA CYS A 289 -18.07 1.11 -4.65
C CYS A 289 -18.94 2.26 -5.16
N GLU A 290 -19.46 3.06 -4.22
CA GLU A 290 -20.32 4.23 -4.43
C GLU A 290 -19.69 5.53 -3.91
N CYS A 291 -18.38 5.54 -3.68
CA CYS A 291 -17.69 6.73 -3.20
C CYS A 291 -17.83 7.92 -4.17
N THR A 292 -17.52 9.11 -3.68
CA THR A 292 -17.60 10.36 -4.45
C THR A 292 -16.93 10.31 -5.82
N ARG A 293 -15.84 9.55 -5.99
CA ARG A 293 -15.19 9.36 -7.30
C ARG A 293 -15.92 8.40 -8.24
N CYS A 294 -16.51 7.33 -7.71
CA CYS A 294 -17.24 6.38 -8.56
C CYS A 294 -18.58 6.94 -9.03
N SER A 295 -19.10 7.94 -8.32
CA SER A 295 -20.33 8.67 -8.65
C SER A 295 -20.10 9.95 -9.47
N ASP A 296 -18.84 10.34 -9.68
CA ASP A 296 -18.45 11.53 -10.44
C ASP A 296 -18.36 11.22 -11.94
N LYS A 297 -19.11 11.95 -12.77
CA LYS A 297 -19.11 11.78 -14.23
C LYS A 297 -17.80 12.25 -14.88
N GLU A 298 -17.08 13.16 -14.24
CA GLU A 298 -15.78 13.63 -14.75
C GLU A 298 -14.71 12.53 -14.69
N ASP A 299 -14.93 11.45 -13.94
CA ASP A 299 -14.03 10.28 -13.94
C ASP A 299 -13.99 9.58 -15.31
N ASP A 300 -15.03 9.75 -16.14
CA ASP A 300 -15.09 9.19 -17.51
C ASP A 300 -14.10 9.89 -18.48
N TYR A 301 -13.42 10.95 -18.02
CA TYR A 301 -12.31 11.57 -18.76
C TYR A 301 -11.13 10.60 -18.92
N LEU A 302 -10.99 9.68 -17.96
CA LEU A 302 -9.97 8.63 -17.98
C LEU A 302 -10.22 7.59 -19.09
N THR A 303 -11.42 7.57 -19.66
CA THR A 303 -11.85 6.62 -20.70
C THR A 303 -12.19 7.32 -22.01
N ALA A 304 -11.79 8.57 -22.17
CA ALA A 304 -12.05 9.35 -23.36
C ALA A 304 -11.43 8.75 -24.64
N ILE A 305 -12.13 8.95 -25.77
CA ILE A 305 -11.73 8.49 -27.10
C ILE A 305 -11.36 9.69 -27.99
N LYS A 306 -10.66 9.43 -29.10
CA LYS A 306 -10.27 10.47 -30.06
C LYS A 306 -11.46 10.95 -30.89
N CYS A 307 -11.43 12.23 -31.24
CA CYS A 307 -12.27 12.74 -32.31
C CYS A 307 -11.89 12.11 -33.65
N SER A 308 -12.88 11.78 -34.49
CA SER A 308 -12.61 11.33 -35.87
C SER A 308 -12.05 12.43 -36.78
N ASN A 309 -12.09 13.70 -36.36
CA ASN A 309 -11.39 14.78 -37.05
C ASN A 309 -9.93 14.84 -36.57
N PRO A 310 -8.93 14.56 -37.43
CA PRO A 310 -7.52 14.54 -37.03
C PRO A 310 -6.97 15.87 -36.52
N ALA A 311 -7.60 16.99 -36.87
CA ALA A 311 -7.22 18.33 -36.41
C ALA A 311 -7.89 18.72 -35.07
N CYS A 312 -8.66 17.81 -34.46
CA CYS A 312 -9.39 18.04 -33.22
C CYS A 312 -8.84 17.16 -32.10
N ASP A 313 -8.30 17.79 -31.06
CA ASP A 313 -7.76 17.21 -29.83
C ASP A 313 -8.79 17.14 -28.69
N GLU A 314 -10.07 17.37 -28.99
CA GLU A 314 -11.13 17.31 -27.99
C GLU A 314 -11.33 15.86 -27.49
N PRO A 315 -11.20 15.60 -26.18
CA PRO A 315 -11.48 14.28 -25.61
C PRO A 315 -12.98 14.01 -25.63
N LEU A 316 -13.37 12.88 -26.20
CA LEU A 316 -14.78 12.48 -26.26
C LEU A 316 -15.09 11.47 -25.16
N MET A 317 -15.96 11.88 -24.25
CA MET A 317 -16.28 11.14 -23.03
C MET A 317 -17.14 9.90 -23.35
N THR A 318 -16.74 8.75 -22.79
CA THR A 318 -17.50 7.50 -22.77
C THR A 318 -16.98 6.64 -21.64
N SER A 319 -17.66 5.55 -21.29
CA SER A 319 -17.16 4.56 -20.32
C SER A 319 -17.29 3.13 -20.84
N GLU A 320 -16.54 2.19 -20.27
CA GLU A 320 -16.58 0.78 -20.66
C GLU A 320 -17.90 0.08 -20.30
N THR A 321 -18.83 0.76 -19.62
CA THR A 321 -20.11 0.18 -19.17
C THR A 321 -21.31 0.89 -19.74
N GLU A 322 -21.12 2.01 -20.45
CA GLU A 322 -22.20 2.78 -21.05
C GLU A 322 -22.69 2.09 -22.33
N GLU A 323 -23.99 2.19 -22.60
CA GLU A 323 -24.55 1.71 -23.87
C GLU A 323 -23.91 2.50 -25.03
N PRO A 324 -23.34 1.83 -26.05
CA PRO A 324 -22.76 2.53 -27.18
C PRO A 324 -23.78 3.46 -27.84
N CYS A 325 -23.40 4.70 -28.08
CA CYS A 325 -24.18 5.65 -28.87
C CYS A 325 -23.26 6.54 -29.69
N TYR A 326 -23.81 7.26 -30.68
CA TYR A 326 -23.02 8.27 -31.37
C TYR A 326 -22.62 9.40 -30.43
N ILE A 327 -21.47 10.02 -30.66
CA ILE A 327 -20.99 11.18 -29.89
C ILE A 327 -20.75 12.33 -30.86
N GLN A 328 -21.41 13.48 -30.63
CA GLN A 328 -21.08 14.70 -31.35
C GLN A 328 -19.95 15.42 -30.61
N CYS A 329 -18.81 15.64 -31.29
CA CYS A 329 -17.70 16.37 -30.73
C CYS A 329 -18.12 17.80 -30.32
N PRO A 330 -17.94 18.20 -29.05
CA PRO A 330 -18.40 19.51 -28.60
C PRO A 330 -17.63 20.66 -29.27
N LYS A 331 -16.36 20.43 -29.65
CA LYS A 331 -15.47 21.40 -30.29
C LYS A 331 -15.70 21.54 -31.80
N CYS A 332 -15.52 20.48 -32.58
CA CYS A 332 -15.54 20.54 -34.05
C CYS A 332 -16.85 20.06 -34.68
N LYS A 333 -17.83 19.60 -33.87
CA LYS A 333 -19.15 19.10 -34.29
C LYS A 333 -19.13 17.84 -35.16
N THR A 334 -17.97 17.26 -35.45
CA THR A 334 -17.85 15.93 -36.08
C THR A 334 -18.60 14.90 -35.24
N VAL A 335 -19.41 14.09 -35.90
CA VAL A 335 -20.16 12.99 -35.28
C VAL A 335 -19.34 11.72 -35.37
N ILE A 336 -19.16 11.06 -34.24
CA ILE A 336 -18.50 9.77 -34.12
C ILE A 336 -19.62 8.74 -34.03
N GLU A 337 -19.66 7.82 -34.99
CA GLU A 337 -20.70 6.80 -35.07
C GLU A 337 -20.61 5.80 -33.90
N GLU A 338 -21.76 5.23 -33.55
CA GLU A 338 -21.90 4.23 -32.48
C GLU A 338 -20.90 3.07 -32.61
N GLY A 339 -20.66 2.58 -33.84
CA GLY A 339 -19.74 1.47 -34.09
C GLY A 339 -18.30 1.77 -33.63
N LYS A 340 -17.81 3.00 -33.83
CA LYS A 340 -16.47 3.41 -33.36
C LYS A 340 -16.41 3.56 -31.85
N VAL A 341 -17.48 4.05 -31.23
CA VAL A 341 -17.58 4.14 -29.76
C VAL A 341 -17.55 2.73 -29.17
N LYS A 342 -18.33 1.80 -29.75
CA LYS A 342 -18.35 0.39 -29.35
C LYS A 342 -16.98 -0.26 -29.47
N GLU A 343 -16.30 -0.10 -30.61
CA GLU A 343 -14.94 -0.60 -30.84
C GLU A 343 -13.97 -0.10 -29.76
N ALA A 344 -14.00 1.20 -29.44
CA ALA A 344 -13.16 1.77 -28.40
C ALA A 344 -13.43 1.18 -27.01
N GLN A 345 -14.71 1.00 -26.66
CA GLN A 345 -15.12 0.40 -25.38
C GLN A 345 -14.73 -1.08 -25.30
N GLU A 346 -14.84 -1.84 -26.39
CA GLU A 346 -14.40 -3.24 -26.46
C GLU A 346 -12.88 -3.36 -26.36
N LEU A 347 -12.13 -2.47 -27.04
CA LEU A 347 -10.69 -2.39 -26.93
C LEU A 347 -10.26 -2.16 -25.47
N MET A 348 -10.84 -1.16 -24.79
CA MET A 348 -10.56 -0.89 -23.37
C MET A 348 -10.81 -2.12 -22.48
N ARG A 349 -11.91 -2.85 -22.69
CA ARG A 349 -12.22 -4.08 -21.95
C ARG A 349 -11.24 -5.22 -22.22
N SER A 350 -10.64 -5.27 -23.41
CA SER A 350 -9.67 -6.28 -23.82
C SER A 350 -8.24 -6.01 -23.31
N LEU A 351 -7.93 -4.75 -22.99
CA LEU A 351 -6.59 -4.36 -22.52
C LEU A 351 -6.33 -4.90 -21.11
N PRO A 352 -5.12 -5.46 -20.86
CA PRO A 352 -4.81 -6.05 -19.58
C PRO A 352 -4.69 -4.96 -18.51
N ALA A 353 -5.19 -5.27 -17.31
CA ALA A 353 -5.17 -4.32 -16.21
C ALA A 353 -3.74 -4.13 -15.61
N ALA A 354 -2.88 -5.13 -15.78
CA ALA A 354 -1.46 -5.10 -15.41
C ALA A 354 -0.64 -5.82 -16.49
N PHE A 355 0.59 -5.38 -16.69
CA PHE A 355 1.55 -6.02 -17.59
C PHE A 355 2.55 -6.82 -16.77
N ASP A 356 2.85 -8.03 -17.23
CA ASP A 356 3.97 -8.80 -16.72
C ASP A 356 5.27 -8.06 -17.09
N PRO A 357 6.19 -7.78 -16.14
CA PRO A 357 7.50 -7.21 -16.46
C PRO A 357 8.32 -8.03 -17.47
N GLN A 358 7.99 -9.31 -17.64
CA GLN A 358 8.61 -10.22 -18.63
C GLN A 358 7.89 -10.20 -19.99
N CYS A 359 6.83 -9.40 -20.14
CA CYS A 359 6.11 -9.26 -21.40
C CYS A 359 7.03 -8.63 -22.46
N PRO A 360 7.13 -9.22 -23.67
CA PRO A 360 7.94 -8.67 -24.74
C PRO A 360 7.51 -7.25 -25.12
N ALA A 361 8.49 -6.38 -25.38
CA ALA A 361 8.25 -4.97 -25.72
C ALA A 361 7.37 -4.83 -26.97
N GLU A 362 7.50 -5.73 -27.94
CA GLU A 362 6.70 -5.71 -29.18
C GLU A 362 5.20 -5.86 -28.90
N VAL A 363 4.83 -6.72 -27.95
CA VAL A 363 3.41 -6.96 -27.59
C VAL A 363 2.80 -5.70 -26.97
N ILE A 364 3.55 -5.00 -26.12
CA ILE A 364 3.10 -3.77 -25.49
C ILE A 364 3.00 -2.65 -26.55
N SER A 365 4.00 -2.57 -27.44
CA SER A 365 4.03 -1.60 -28.54
C SER A 365 2.84 -1.77 -29.49
N ASP A 366 2.51 -3.01 -29.86
CA ASP A 366 1.36 -3.31 -30.73
C ASP A 366 0.03 -2.89 -30.09
N LYS A 367 -0.15 -3.19 -28.79
CA LYS A 367 -1.33 -2.75 -28.04
C LYS A 367 -1.39 -1.24 -27.89
N LEU A 368 -0.25 -0.59 -27.69
CA LEU A 368 -0.15 0.87 -27.62
C LEU A 368 -0.56 1.50 -28.94
N ARG A 369 -0.07 0.99 -30.07
CA ARG A 369 -0.45 1.46 -31.40
C ARG A 369 -1.96 1.34 -31.64
N GLN A 370 -2.55 0.18 -31.37
CA GLN A 370 -4.01 -0.03 -31.49
C GLN A 370 -4.79 0.93 -30.58
N ALA A 371 -4.34 1.13 -29.33
CA ALA A 371 -4.94 2.06 -28.41
C ALA A 371 -4.83 3.51 -28.91
N GLU A 372 -3.67 3.92 -29.43
CA GLU A 372 -3.44 5.28 -29.92
C GLU A 372 -4.20 5.58 -31.22
N GLU A 373 -4.68 4.58 -31.98
CA GLU A 373 -5.54 4.82 -33.14
C GLU A 373 -6.93 5.35 -32.74
N VAL A 374 -7.47 4.89 -31.60
CA VAL A 374 -8.87 5.13 -31.21
C VAL A 374 -9.02 5.94 -29.91
N LEU A 375 -8.12 5.75 -28.94
CA LEU A 375 -8.22 6.32 -27.60
C LEU A 375 -7.47 7.65 -27.49
N HIS A 376 -8.04 8.60 -26.74
CA HIS A 376 -7.42 9.90 -26.54
C HIS A 376 -6.10 9.76 -25.74
N PRO A 377 -5.07 10.60 -25.95
CA PRO A 377 -3.81 10.50 -25.19
C PRO A 377 -3.98 10.57 -23.66
N THR A 378 -5.02 11.25 -23.18
CA THR A 378 -5.35 11.32 -21.74
C THR A 378 -6.05 10.06 -21.22
N ASN A 379 -6.38 9.11 -22.07
CA ASN A 379 -6.99 7.85 -21.66
C ASN A 379 -6.02 7.07 -20.75
N VAL A 380 -6.54 6.55 -19.63
CA VAL A 380 -5.75 5.86 -18.61
C VAL A 380 -5.07 4.60 -19.17
N TYR A 381 -5.69 3.91 -20.13
CA TYR A 381 -5.11 2.74 -20.76
C TYR A 381 -3.88 3.10 -21.60
N VAL A 382 -3.94 4.21 -22.35
CA VAL A 382 -2.81 4.72 -23.14
C VAL A 382 -1.64 5.10 -22.21
N SER A 383 -1.92 5.83 -21.14
CA SER A 383 -0.89 6.21 -20.16
C SER A 383 -0.21 4.99 -19.51
N ARG A 384 -0.98 3.95 -19.19
CA ARG A 384 -0.45 2.71 -18.61
C ARG A 384 0.37 1.89 -19.61
N LEU A 385 -0.06 1.81 -20.87
CA LEU A 385 0.69 1.17 -21.95
C LEU A 385 2.03 1.87 -22.19
N ARG A 386 2.05 3.20 -22.23
CA ARG A 386 3.29 3.99 -22.34
C ARG A 386 4.23 3.77 -21.16
N THR A 387 3.68 3.76 -19.94
CA THR A 387 4.45 3.48 -18.72
C THR A 387 5.05 2.06 -18.74
N ALA A 388 4.25 1.06 -19.13
CA ALA A 388 4.71 -0.33 -19.24
C ALA A 388 5.80 -0.48 -20.29
N LEU A 389 5.64 0.14 -21.47
CA LEU A 389 6.64 0.11 -22.54
C LEU A 389 7.95 0.75 -22.06
N PHE A 390 7.87 1.90 -21.39
CA PHE A 390 9.04 2.57 -20.81
C PHE A 390 9.80 1.69 -19.82
N HIS A 391 9.10 0.96 -18.94
CA HIS A 391 9.74 0.04 -17.99
C HIS A 391 10.47 -1.12 -18.68
N VAL A 392 9.98 -1.59 -19.83
CA VAL A 392 10.59 -2.71 -20.57
C VAL A 392 11.73 -2.24 -21.46
N THR A 393 11.59 -1.11 -22.15
CA THR A 393 12.58 -0.67 -23.15
C THR A 393 13.65 0.24 -22.58
N GLY A 394 13.38 0.95 -21.48
CA GLY A 394 14.24 2.01 -20.96
C GLY A 394 14.49 3.15 -21.95
N THR A 395 13.78 3.18 -23.09
CA THR A 395 14.04 4.08 -24.22
C THR A 395 12.74 4.63 -24.77
N LEU A 396 12.50 5.91 -24.49
CA LEU A 396 11.82 6.84 -25.36
C LEU A 396 12.84 7.94 -25.65
N THR A 397 12.89 8.47 -26.87
CA THR A 397 13.76 9.61 -27.18
C THR A 397 13.56 10.71 -26.13
N MET A 398 14.65 11.31 -25.63
CA MET A 398 14.60 12.34 -24.58
C MET A 398 13.58 13.45 -24.89
N SER A 399 13.38 13.79 -26.17
CA SER A 399 12.40 14.78 -26.61
C SER A 399 10.97 14.48 -26.13
N ASN A 400 10.52 13.22 -26.22
CA ASN A 400 9.14 12.83 -25.93
C ASN A 400 8.93 12.37 -24.48
N LEU A 401 10.00 12.04 -23.75
CA LEU A 401 9.92 11.49 -22.39
C LEU A 401 9.29 12.48 -21.40
N THR A 402 9.69 13.75 -21.43
CA THR A 402 9.11 14.78 -20.55
C THR A 402 7.62 15.01 -20.83
N SER A 403 7.22 15.03 -22.12
CA SER A 403 5.80 15.18 -22.50
C SER A 403 4.97 14.01 -21.95
N MET A 404 5.46 12.79 -22.15
CA MET A 404 4.82 11.59 -21.60
C MET A 404 4.66 11.68 -20.08
N HIS A 405 5.72 12.05 -19.36
CA HIS A 405 5.64 12.19 -17.90
C HIS A 405 4.67 13.29 -17.44
N LYS A 406 4.57 14.40 -18.17
CA LYS A 406 3.59 15.47 -17.92
C LYS A 406 2.15 15.01 -18.20
N GLU A 407 1.94 14.19 -19.23
CA GLU A 407 0.65 13.57 -19.55
C GLU A 407 0.23 12.58 -18.45
N ILE A 408 1.14 11.70 -18.01
CA ILE A 408 0.90 10.76 -16.90
C ILE A 408 0.58 11.52 -15.62
N TYR A 409 1.35 12.57 -15.31
CA TYR A 409 1.10 13.44 -14.15
C TYR A 409 -0.31 14.05 -14.18
N THR A 410 -0.76 14.47 -15.36
CA THR A 410 -2.10 15.03 -15.57
C THR A 410 -3.20 14.00 -15.28
N ASN A 411 -2.98 12.73 -15.59
CA ASN A 411 -3.88 11.64 -15.20
C ASN A 411 -3.80 11.32 -13.71
N TYR A 412 -2.60 11.31 -13.12
CA TYR A 412 -2.43 11.03 -11.71
C TYR A 412 -3.11 12.06 -10.82
N LYS A 413 -3.06 13.35 -11.18
CA LYS A 413 -3.81 14.41 -10.48
C LYS A 413 -5.32 14.19 -10.44
N ARG A 414 -5.90 13.44 -11.38
CA ARG A 414 -7.33 13.08 -11.39
C ARG A 414 -7.60 11.83 -10.53
N CYS A 415 -6.68 10.88 -10.55
CA CYS A 415 -6.84 9.58 -9.91
C CYS A 415 -6.52 9.59 -8.41
N PHE A 416 -5.52 10.35 -8.00
CA PHE A 416 -4.93 10.31 -6.66
C PHE A 416 -5.17 11.63 -5.91
N PRO A 417 -5.24 11.61 -4.57
CA PRO A 417 -5.14 12.82 -3.75
C PRO A 417 -3.86 13.60 -4.08
N ARG A 418 -3.89 14.93 -3.93
CA ARG A 418 -2.76 15.82 -4.27
C ARG A 418 -1.45 15.40 -3.59
N ALA A 419 -1.53 14.98 -2.33
CA ALA A 419 -0.39 14.55 -1.54
C ALA A 419 -0.12 13.04 -1.62
N ASP A 420 -0.67 12.31 -2.59
CA ASP A 420 -0.38 10.88 -2.72
C ASP A 420 1.04 10.63 -3.26
N ARG A 421 1.71 9.59 -2.75
CA ARG A 421 3.08 9.21 -3.15
C ARG A 421 3.25 9.02 -4.65
N HIS A 422 2.25 8.51 -5.38
CA HIS A 422 2.36 8.30 -6.83
C HIS A 422 2.51 9.63 -7.58
N VAL A 423 1.86 10.68 -7.08
CA VAL A 423 2.01 12.06 -7.60
C VAL A 423 3.43 12.54 -7.36
N GLY A 424 3.97 12.34 -6.15
CA GLY A 424 5.35 12.69 -5.80
C GLY A 424 6.40 11.98 -6.67
N TYR A 425 6.26 10.66 -6.86
CA TYR A 425 7.14 9.90 -7.74
C TYR A 425 7.06 10.35 -9.21
N GLN A 426 5.86 10.66 -9.69
CA GLN A 426 5.69 11.14 -11.06
C GLN A 426 6.36 12.51 -11.27
N LEU A 427 6.36 13.37 -10.24
CA LEU A 427 7.11 14.63 -10.26
C LEU A 427 8.62 14.38 -10.32
N LEU A 428 9.16 13.41 -9.57
CA LEU A 428 10.58 13.02 -9.67
C LEU A 428 10.97 12.58 -11.08
N HIS A 429 10.11 11.86 -11.78
CA HIS A 429 10.35 11.48 -13.18
C HIS A 429 10.41 12.69 -14.11
N ILE A 430 9.55 13.70 -13.91
CA ILE A 430 9.59 14.96 -14.66
C ILE A 430 10.89 15.71 -14.35
N ILE A 431 11.25 15.85 -13.07
CA ILE A 431 12.47 16.54 -12.61
C ILE A 431 13.71 15.91 -13.24
N LYS A 432 13.85 14.58 -13.12
CA LYS A 432 14.96 13.83 -13.72
C LYS A 432 15.08 14.11 -15.22
N SER A 433 13.96 14.03 -15.94
CA SER A 433 13.94 14.27 -17.39
C SER A 433 14.30 15.71 -17.77
N LEU A 434 13.94 16.71 -16.95
CA LEU A 434 14.31 18.11 -17.17
C LEU A 434 15.79 18.35 -16.90
N ILE A 435 16.34 17.76 -15.84
CA ILE A 435 17.78 17.85 -15.52
C ILE A 435 18.60 17.23 -16.66
N GLU A 436 18.22 16.04 -17.15
CA GLU A 436 18.87 15.37 -18.29
C GLU A 436 18.81 16.20 -19.59
N LYS A 437 17.84 17.11 -19.73
CA LYS A 437 17.73 18.05 -20.86
C LYS A 437 18.49 19.36 -20.68
N GLY A 438 18.98 19.64 -19.47
CA GLY A 438 19.57 20.94 -19.11
C GLY A 438 18.54 22.00 -18.67
N ASP A 439 17.25 21.65 -18.55
CA ASP A 439 16.16 22.56 -18.20
C ASP A 439 15.95 22.65 -16.66
N ARG A 440 17.04 22.86 -15.91
CA ARG A 440 17.03 22.84 -14.43
C ARG A 440 16.10 23.90 -13.81
N GLU A 441 15.92 25.05 -14.47
CA GLU A 441 15.04 26.12 -13.98
C GLU A 441 13.57 25.67 -13.92
N GLU A 442 13.10 24.92 -14.94
CA GLU A 442 11.73 24.40 -14.93
C GLU A 442 11.56 23.33 -13.82
N ALA A 443 12.62 22.57 -13.53
CA ALA A 443 12.62 21.51 -12.53
C ALA A 443 12.39 22.00 -11.09
N ILE A 444 12.72 23.27 -10.78
CA ILE A 444 12.58 23.85 -9.42
C ILE A 444 11.14 23.73 -8.92
N SER A 445 10.17 24.11 -9.74
CA SER A 445 8.75 24.10 -9.37
C SER A 445 8.23 22.68 -9.08
N TYR A 446 8.62 21.70 -9.91
CA TYR A 446 8.27 20.30 -9.70
C TYR A 446 8.96 19.72 -8.46
N ALA A 447 10.21 20.11 -8.18
CA ALA A 447 10.96 19.67 -7.00
C ALA A 447 10.31 20.18 -5.71
N PHE A 448 9.85 21.44 -5.70
CA PHE A 448 9.09 22.01 -4.60
C PHE A 448 7.77 21.26 -4.37
N ASP A 449 7.02 21.00 -5.43
CA ASP A 449 5.77 20.24 -5.35
C ASP A 449 6.02 18.80 -4.85
N ALA A 450 7.06 18.12 -5.32
CA ALA A 450 7.41 16.76 -4.89
C ALA A 450 7.79 16.73 -3.41
N MET A 451 8.56 17.71 -2.94
CA MET A 451 8.93 17.87 -1.54
C MET A 451 7.67 18.00 -0.65
N ASN A 452 6.74 18.89 -1.02
CA ASN A 452 5.49 19.09 -0.28
C ASN A 452 4.63 17.81 -0.23
N VAL A 453 4.59 17.04 -1.33
CA VAL A 453 3.88 15.76 -1.38
C VAL A 453 4.51 14.77 -0.39
N PHE A 454 5.83 14.61 -0.40
CA PHE A 454 6.51 13.66 0.48
C PHE A 454 6.52 14.07 1.96
N GLU A 455 6.49 15.37 2.25
CA GLU A 455 6.29 15.88 3.61
C GLU A 455 4.99 15.34 4.22
N VAL A 456 3.88 15.47 3.48
CA VAL A 456 2.56 15.02 3.94
C VAL A 456 2.52 13.49 3.98
N CYS A 457 2.90 12.85 2.87
CA CYS A 457 2.66 11.42 2.69
C CYS A 457 3.65 10.52 3.43
N PHE A 458 4.84 10.99 3.78
CA PHE A 458 5.82 10.22 4.55
C PHE A 458 6.18 10.86 5.89
N GLY A 459 6.32 12.18 5.94
CA GLY A 459 6.74 12.92 7.13
C GLY A 459 8.14 13.54 6.98
N LEU A 460 8.43 14.50 7.86
CA LEU A 460 9.68 15.28 7.84
C LEU A 460 10.93 14.44 8.13
N ASP A 461 10.78 13.38 8.91
CA ASP A 461 11.83 12.45 9.30
C ASP A 461 12.12 11.36 8.26
N HIS A 462 11.32 11.30 7.18
CA HIS A 462 11.49 10.27 6.18
C HIS A 462 12.59 10.61 5.16
N PRO A 463 13.49 9.66 4.81
CA PRO A 463 14.58 9.90 3.86
C PRO A 463 14.13 10.49 2.53
N TYR A 464 12.94 10.13 2.05
CA TYR A 464 12.44 10.61 0.76
C TYR A 464 12.12 12.10 0.77
N TYR A 465 11.53 12.60 1.86
CA TYR A 465 11.34 14.03 2.05
C TYR A 465 12.69 14.74 2.14
N LEU A 466 13.59 14.24 2.98
CA LEU A 466 14.91 14.88 3.20
C LEU A 466 15.76 14.96 1.93
N GLN A 467 15.78 13.89 1.12
CA GLN A 467 16.50 13.90 -0.16
C GLN A 467 15.85 14.84 -1.18
N THR A 468 14.52 14.89 -1.22
CA THR A 468 13.79 15.78 -2.14
C THR A 468 13.91 17.26 -1.71
N LEU A 469 13.94 17.53 -0.41
CA LEU A 469 14.24 18.84 0.18
C LEU A 469 15.64 19.30 -0.24
N ALA A 470 16.64 18.42 -0.14
CA ALA A 470 18.00 18.72 -0.60
C ALA A 470 18.03 19.00 -2.12
N LEU A 471 17.36 18.17 -2.93
CA LEU A 471 17.26 18.36 -4.38
C LEU A 471 16.66 19.72 -4.74
N TRP A 472 15.51 20.06 -4.15
CA TRP A 472 14.88 21.36 -4.37
C TRP A 472 15.79 22.51 -3.94
N THR A 473 16.41 22.42 -2.76
CA THR A 473 17.31 23.46 -2.24
C THR A 473 18.49 23.71 -3.17
N PHE A 474 19.12 22.64 -3.69
CA PHE A 474 20.26 22.76 -4.61
C PHE A 474 19.88 23.38 -5.95
N LEU A 475 18.69 23.04 -6.48
CA LEU A 475 18.16 23.62 -7.71
C LEU A 475 17.81 25.11 -7.51
N ASP A 476 17.09 25.45 -6.44
CA ASP A 476 16.64 26.81 -6.13
C ASP A 476 17.81 27.78 -5.87
N GLN A 477 18.80 27.33 -5.10
CA GLN A 477 20.01 28.11 -4.79
C GLN A 477 21.05 28.11 -5.91
N LYS A 478 20.81 27.40 -7.03
CA LYS A 478 21.74 27.28 -8.17
C LYS A 478 23.14 26.86 -7.73
N THR A 479 23.21 25.92 -6.78
CA THR A 479 24.47 25.40 -6.26
C THR A 479 25.26 24.67 -7.35
N ASP A 480 26.59 24.66 -7.23
CA ASP A 480 27.50 23.98 -8.15
C ASP A 480 27.43 22.46 -7.94
N LYS A 481 26.44 21.83 -8.59
CA LYS A 481 26.17 20.39 -8.57
C LYS A 481 26.08 19.83 -9.99
N THR A 482 26.66 18.65 -10.21
CA THR A 482 26.54 17.96 -11.50
C THR A 482 25.13 17.38 -11.68
N ASP A 483 24.75 17.07 -12.93
CA ASP A 483 23.45 16.43 -13.20
C ASP A 483 23.35 15.08 -12.50
N GLU A 484 24.43 14.30 -12.46
CA GLU A 484 24.47 13.01 -11.76
C GLU A 484 24.27 13.15 -10.25
N GLU A 485 24.87 14.16 -9.62
CA GLU A 485 24.66 14.44 -8.20
C GLU A 485 23.20 14.76 -7.91
N LEU A 486 22.56 15.60 -8.72
CA LEU A 486 21.15 15.95 -8.55
C LEU A 486 20.22 14.75 -8.82
N ILE A 487 20.47 14.00 -9.91
CA ILE A 487 19.67 12.81 -10.25
C ILE A 487 19.80 11.75 -9.15
N SER A 488 20.96 11.62 -8.52
CA SER A 488 21.15 10.65 -7.42
C SER A 488 20.22 10.88 -6.22
N LEU A 489 19.78 12.13 -5.97
CA LEU A 489 18.82 12.47 -4.93
C LEU A 489 17.38 12.02 -5.24
N THR A 490 17.12 11.58 -6.47
CA THR A 490 15.84 10.95 -6.86
C THR A 490 15.86 9.43 -6.64
N HIS A 491 17.00 8.85 -6.27
CA HIS A 491 17.17 7.41 -6.07
C HIS A 491 17.14 7.05 -4.58
N PHE A 492 16.00 6.57 -4.11
CA PHE A 492 15.83 6.23 -2.71
C PHE A 492 16.35 4.83 -2.36
N GLY A 493 17.37 4.76 -1.50
CA GLY A 493 17.99 3.51 -1.04
C GLY A 493 17.59 3.04 0.36
N ASP A 494 17.02 3.92 1.19
CA ASP A 494 16.64 3.61 2.57
C ASP A 494 15.24 4.14 2.89
N ASN A 495 14.52 3.39 3.72
CA ASN A 495 13.17 3.68 4.21
C ASN A 495 13.14 3.95 5.72
N ARG A 496 14.29 3.88 6.39
CA ARG A 496 14.36 4.08 7.84
C ARG A 496 14.23 5.56 8.16
N PRO A 497 13.26 5.95 9.01
CA PRO A 497 13.18 7.32 9.49
C PRO A 497 14.49 7.76 10.14
N VAL A 498 14.85 9.00 9.88
CA VAL A 498 16.05 9.64 10.42
C VAL A 498 15.68 10.32 11.73
N ASP A 499 16.45 10.06 12.79
CA ASP A 499 16.31 10.80 14.05
C ASP A 499 16.88 12.22 13.88
N ILE A 500 16.06 13.09 13.32
CA ILE A 500 16.40 14.50 13.07
C ILE A 500 16.77 15.19 14.37
N VAL A 501 16.08 14.90 15.48
CA VAL A 501 16.36 15.50 16.79
C VAL A 501 17.78 15.17 17.22
N SER A 502 18.19 13.90 17.13
CA SER A 502 19.56 13.50 17.43
C SER A 502 20.58 14.15 16.50
N LEU A 503 20.26 14.34 15.22
CA LEU A 503 21.15 15.03 14.28
C LEU A 503 21.29 16.52 14.61
N LEU A 504 20.18 17.22 14.87
CA LEU A 504 20.17 18.63 15.24
C LEU A 504 20.89 18.87 16.58
N LYS A 505 20.74 17.96 17.55
CA LYS A 505 21.51 17.96 18.80
C LYS A 505 23.01 17.87 18.53
N ARG A 506 23.44 16.91 17.69
CA ARG A 506 24.86 16.75 17.33
C ARG A 506 25.41 17.96 16.56
N ALA A 507 24.56 18.66 15.81
CA ALA A 507 24.93 19.86 15.05
C ALA A 507 24.84 21.16 15.88
N ASN A 508 24.50 21.10 17.18
CA ASN A 508 24.25 22.27 18.03
C ASN A 508 23.20 23.25 17.44
N MET A 509 22.17 22.71 16.79
CA MET A 509 21.11 23.47 16.12
C MET A 509 19.77 23.48 16.90
N LEU A 510 19.73 22.91 18.11
CA LEU A 510 18.55 23.03 18.98
C LEU A 510 18.71 24.22 19.95
N PRO A 511 17.62 24.95 20.25
CA PRO A 511 17.64 26.00 21.27
C PRO A 511 18.05 25.43 22.64
N GLU A 512 18.86 26.17 23.41
CA GLU A 512 19.38 25.74 24.73
C GLU A 512 18.28 25.29 25.71
N LYS A 513 17.04 25.82 25.56
CA LYS A 513 15.88 25.48 26.41
C LYS A 513 15.28 24.08 26.17
N GLU A 514 15.61 23.38 25.10
CA GLU A 514 15.10 22.02 24.83
C GLU A 514 16.02 20.90 25.32
N MET A 515 17.21 21.25 25.84
CA MET A 515 18.12 20.25 26.41
C MET A 515 17.57 19.62 27.72
N GLU A 516 16.67 20.30 28.43
CA GLU A 516 16.08 19.80 29.69
C GLU A 516 14.71 19.12 29.52
N GLY A 517 13.98 19.39 28.43
CA GLY A 517 12.59 18.94 28.24
C GLY A 517 12.41 17.53 27.65
N VAL A 518 13.42 16.97 26.98
CA VAL A 518 13.29 15.65 26.30
C VAL A 518 13.76 14.50 27.20
N ALA A 519 14.60 14.76 28.21
CA ALA A 519 14.98 13.75 29.20
C ALA A 519 13.86 13.47 30.23
N GLY A 520 12.97 14.45 30.49
CA GLY A 520 11.92 14.34 31.49
C GLY A 520 10.69 13.52 31.08
N ASN A 521 10.39 13.43 29.78
CA ASN A 521 9.16 12.79 29.29
C ASN A 521 9.33 11.33 28.81
N ILE A 522 10.56 10.85 28.66
CA ILE A 522 10.82 9.42 28.36
C ILE A 522 11.01 8.63 29.67
N ILE A 523 11.52 9.27 30.73
CA ILE A 523 11.78 8.60 32.02
C ILE A 523 10.50 8.52 32.88
N LYS A 524 9.59 9.51 32.80
CA LYS A 524 8.34 9.47 33.59
C LYS A 524 7.34 8.41 33.13
N SER A 525 7.31 8.07 31.83
CA SER A 525 6.43 6.99 31.33
C SER A 525 6.92 5.59 31.70
N GLU A 526 8.20 5.42 32.00
CA GLU A 526 8.78 4.13 32.42
C GLU A 526 8.72 3.94 33.95
N SER A 527 8.78 5.01 34.75
CA SER A 527 8.67 4.90 36.22
C SER A 527 7.24 4.70 36.72
N GLU A 528 6.24 5.37 36.12
CA GLU A 528 4.83 5.24 36.54
C GLU A 528 4.20 3.89 36.13
N ALA A 529 4.78 3.20 35.15
CA ALA A 529 4.38 1.84 34.77
C ALA A 529 5.02 0.74 35.65
N ALA A 530 6.09 1.06 36.39
CA ALA A 530 6.78 0.15 37.29
C ALA A 530 6.18 0.16 38.71
N GLU A 531 5.77 1.33 39.23
CA GLU A 531 5.22 1.44 40.59
C GLU A 531 3.77 0.91 40.72
N ASN A 532 3.00 0.84 39.63
CA ASN A 532 1.65 0.27 39.64
C ASN A 532 1.59 -1.27 39.51
N LYS A 533 2.73 -1.97 39.51
CA LYS A 533 2.79 -3.44 39.45
C LYS A 533 3.27 -4.12 40.73
N GLU A 534 3.60 -3.36 41.77
CA GLU A 534 3.92 -3.92 43.09
C GLU A 534 2.77 -3.80 44.11
N ASN A 535 1.60 -3.27 43.72
CA ASN A 535 0.43 -3.16 44.59
C ASN A 535 -0.89 -3.59 43.93
N GLN A 536 -0.90 -4.70 43.18
CA GLN A 536 -2.12 -5.44 42.83
C GLN A 536 -1.86 -6.91 42.50
#